data_AF-A0A2C9V7N6-F1
#
_entry.id   AF-A0A2C9V7N6-F1
#
_cell.length_a   1.000
_cell.length_b   1.000
_cell.length_c   1.000
_cell.angle_alpha   90.00
_cell.angle_beta   90.00
_cell.angle_gamma   90.00
#
_symmetry.space_group_name_H-M   'P 1'
#
loop_
_entity.id
_entity.type
_entity.pdbx_description
1 polymer ?
#
loop_
_entity_poly.entity_id
_entity_poly.type
_entity_poly.pdbx_seq_one_letter_code
_entity_poly.pdbx_strand_id
1 'polypeptide(L)'
;MMEDINSAATLISCLWNSTSGQASYICYDETLETLKNKMRQLRSQMNDMKREVGNVKNPREEVKEWISMVEEIEKKVGELIDHGSKEIEKNCVEGYCAKRWWSKYKIGKEIESKLIRVGDLRKDGIYYSQLMLNDRFLSSESIKGLDPRNRGP
;
A
#
# COMPACT_ATOMS: atom_id res chain seq x y z
N MET A 1 -22.71 -9.80 43.76
CA MET A 1 -21.31 -9.78 43.28
C MET A 1 -21.18 -10.86 42.23
N MET A 2 -21.72 -10.60 41.03
CA MET A 2 -21.67 -11.53 39.89
C MET A 2 -22.04 -10.81 38.58
N GLU A 3 -21.56 -9.57 38.40
CA GLU A 3 -21.71 -8.82 37.12
C GLU A 3 -20.36 -8.61 36.40
N ASP A 4 -19.26 -9.13 36.99
CA ASP A 4 -17.89 -9.06 36.48
C ASP A 4 -17.60 -10.02 35.30
N ILE A 5 -18.62 -10.75 34.82
CA ILE A 5 -18.48 -11.78 33.77
C ILE A 5 -18.39 -11.15 32.37
N ASN A 6 -18.89 -9.94 32.15
CA ASN A 6 -19.00 -9.39 30.79
C ASN A 6 -17.75 -8.63 30.29
N SER A 7 -16.84 -8.24 31.20
CA SER A 7 -15.53 -7.65 30.87
C SER A 7 -14.53 -8.71 30.38
N ALA A 8 -14.66 -9.95 30.87
CA ALA A 8 -13.84 -11.08 30.41
C ALA A 8 -14.28 -11.57 29.03
N ALA A 9 -15.59 -11.54 28.73
CA ALA A 9 -16.15 -11.93 27.44
C ALA A 9 -15.73 -11.01 26.27
N THR A 10 -15.54 -9.71 26.50
CA THR A 10 -15.08 -8.77 25.46
C THR A 10 -13.61 -8.96 25.10
N LEU A 11 -12.80 -9.38 26.07
CA LEU A 11 -11.38 -9.68 25.92
C LEU A 11 -11.13 -11.04 25.26
N ILE A 12 -12.02 -12.02 25.45
CA ILE A 12 -11.91 -13.36 24.86
C ILE A 12 -12.39 -13.40 23.39
N SER A 13 -13.27 -12.49 22.98
CA SER A 13 -13.78 -12.44 21.59
C SER A 13 -12.81 -11.82 20.57
N CYS A 14 -11.78 -11.08 21.00
CA CYS A 14 -10.67 -10.74 20.09
C CYS A 14 -9.85 -11.99 19.72
N LEU A 15 -10.03 -13.10 20.46
CA LEU A 15 -9.06 -14.19 20.60
C LEU A 15 -9.47 -15.55 19.99
N TRP A 16 -10.58 -15.73 19.26
CA TRP A 16 -10.94 -17.07 18.72
C TRP A 16 -10.64 -17.34 17.24
N ASN A 17 -9.92 -16.47 16.51
CA ASN A 17 -9.58 -16.68 15.09
C ASN A 17 -10.80 -16.71 14.15
N SER A 18 -10.79 -15.80 13.18
CA SER A 18 -11.54 -15.97 11.92
C SER A 18 -13.03 -16.28 12.06
N THR A 19 -13.86 -15.24 11.98
CA THR A 19 -15.08 -15.35 11.17
C THR A 19 -15.51 -13.96 10.71
N SER A 20 -15.49 -13.76 9.39
CA SER A 20 -15.90 -12.58 8.63
C SER A 20 -14.93 -11.38 8.62
N GLY A 21 -14.80 -10.75 7.44
CA GLY A 21 -13.97 -9.56 7.19
C GLY A 21 -14.37 -8.30 7.96
N GLN A 22 -15.22 -8.39 8.98
CA GLN A 22 -15.53 -7.28 9.88
C GLN A 22 -14.67 -7.28 11.14
N ALA A 23 -14.16 -8.43 11.58
CA ALA A 23 -13.25 -8.52 12.73
C ALA A 23 -11.89 -7.89 12.42
N SER A 24 -11.40 -8.00 11.17
CA SER A 24 -10.19 -7.33 10.69
C SER A 24 -10.28 -5.81 10.81
N TYR A 25 -11.48 -5.22 10.74
CA TYR A 25 -11.64 -3.78 10.94
C TYR A 25 -11.42 -3.32 12.38
N ILE A 26 -11.58 -4.20 13.36
CA ILE A 26 -11.47 -3.86 14.78
C ILE A 26 -10.11 -4.28 15.33
N CYS A 27 -9.61 -5.45 14.89
CA CYS A 27 -8.28 -5.98 15.17
C CYS A 27 -7.42 -5.92 13.91
N TYR A 28 -7.08 -4.69 13.48
CA TYR A 28 -6.39 -4.44 12.22
C TYR A 28 -4.86 -4.45 12.35
N ASP A 29 -4.27 -4.87 13.47
CA ASP A 29 -2.83 -4.81 13.72
C ASP A 29 -2.02 -5.58 12.66
N GLU A 30 -2.35 -6.84 12.39
CA GLU A 30 -1.73 -7.61 11.29
C GLU A 30 -1.96 -6.99 9.91
N THR A 31 -3.15 -6.43 9.70
CA THR A 31 -3.54 -5.77 8.45
C THR A 31 -2.74 -4.46 8.24
N LEU A 32 -2.45 -3.75 9.33
CA LEU A 32 -1.63 -2.54 9.35
C LEU A 32 -0.17 -2.84 9.03
N GLU A 33 0.39 -3.92 9.59
CA GLU A 33 1.74 -4.38 9.23
C GLU A 33 1.82 -4.81 7.76
N THR A 34 0.77 -5.45 7.24
CA THR A 34 0.67 -5.76 5.82
C THR A 34 0.67 -4.49 4.96
N LEU A 35 -0.05 -3.45 5.37
CA LEU A 35 -0.07 -2.16 4.66
C LEU A 35 1.32 -1.49 4.68
N LYS A 36 1.99 -1.47 5.83
CA LYS A 36 3.38 -0.95 5.96
C LYS A 36 4.33 -1.63 4.99
N ASN A 37 4.30 -2.96 4.93
CA ASN A 37 5.19 -3.73 4.06
C ASN A 37 4.87 -3.47 2.57
N LYS A 38 3.59 -3.51 2.18
CA LYS A 38 3.20 -3.23 0.79
C LYS A 38 3.57 -1.81 0.36
N MET A 39 3.41 -0.82 1.24
CA MET A 39 3.80 0.56 0.96
C MET A 39 5.32 0.70 0.79
N ARG A 40 6.12 -0.01 1.61
CA ARG A 40 7.58 -0.05 1.44
C ARG A 40 7.99 -0.61 0.07
N GLN A 41 7.33 -1.68 -0.37
CA GLN A 41 7.58 -2.27 -1.69
C GLN A 41 7.21 -1.31 -2.81
N LEU A 42 6.04 -0.66 -2.72
CA LEU A 42 5.59 0.33 -3.70
C LEU A 42 6.55 1.55 -3.76
N ARG A 43 7.03 2.04 -2.62
CA ARG A 43 8.02 3.13 -2.56
C ARG A 43 9.33 2.74 -3.25
N SER A 44 9.82 1.52 -3.04
CA SER A 44 11.03 1.03 -3.72
C SER A 44 10.85 1.08 -5.23
N GLN A 45 9.72 0.58 -5.72
CA GLN A 45 9.38 0.58 -7.13
C GLN A 45 9.27 2.00 -7.70
N MET A 46 8.65 2.93 -6.97
CA MET A 46 8.59 4.34 -7.35
C MET A 46 9.98 4.96 -7.47
N ASN A 47 10.88 4.68 -6.52
CA ASN A 47 12.24 5.22 -6.56
C ASN A 47 13.03 4.70 -7.77
N ASP A 48 12.85 3.42 -8.12
CA ASP A 48 13.43 2.86 -9.33
C ASP A 48 12.89 3.56 -10.58
N MET A 49 11.56 3.73 -10.68
CA MET A 49 10.95 4.44 -11.81
C MET A 49 11.38 5.91 -11.90
N LYS A 50 11.51 6.63 -10.78
CA LYS A 50 12.04 8.01 -10.76
C LYS A 50 13.45 8.08 -11.34
N ARG A 51 14.31 7.12 -10.98
CA ARG A 51 15.68 7.03 -11.52
C ARG A 51 15.66 6.79 -13.03
N GLU A 52 14.81 5.88 -13.51
CA GLU A 52 14.69 5.61 -14.95
C GLU A 52 14.14 6.82 -15.71
N VAL A 53 13.07 7.43 -15.22
CA VAL A 53 12.44 8.63 -15.78
C VAL A 53 13.42 9.80 -15.86
N GLY A 54 14.26 9.99 -14.86
CA GLY A 54 15.30 11.02 -14.86
C GLY A 54 16.35 10.88 -15.97
N ASN A 55 16.52 9.66 -16.50
CA ASN A 55 17.45 9.38 -17.61
C ASN A 55 16.80 9.50 -19.00
N VAL A 56 15.48 9.69 -19.07
CA VAL A 56 14.72 9.77 -20.32
C VAL A 56 14.40 11.23 -20.63
N LYS A 57 14.75 11.70 -21.84
CA LYS A 57 14.52 13.09 -22.25
C LYS A 57 13.04 13.50 -22.24
N ASN A 58 12.17 12.61 -22.69
CA ASN A 58 10.71 12.81 -22.74
C ASN A 58 10.00 11.60 -22.12
N PRO A 59 9.87 11.53 -20.79
CA PRO A 59 9.18 10.43 -20.13
C PRO A 59 7.68 10.52 -20.39
N ARG A 60 7.05 9.34 -20.53
CA ARG A 60 5.60 9.18 -20.66
C ARG A 60 4.88 9.86 -19.49
N GLU A 61 3.81 10.58 -19.81
CA GLU A 61 3.08 11.37 -18.81
C GLU A 61 2.38 10.46 -17.79
N GLU A 62 1.87 9.31 -18.25
CA GLU A 62 1.23 8.29 -17.42
C GLU A 62 2.14 7.80 -16.29
N VAL A 63 3.46 7.77 -16.54
CA VAL A 63 4.44 7.38 -15.52
C VAL A 63 4.67 8.48 -14.50
N LYS A 64 4.66 9.76 -14.92
CA LYS A 64 4.78 10.89 -13.98
C LYS A 64 3.53 11.00 -13.11
N GLU A 65 2.37 10.82 -13.71
CA GLU A 65 1.09 10.77 -13.00
C GLU A 65 1.08 9.63 -11.98
N TRP A 66 1.52 8.43 -12.38
CA TRP A 66 1.63 7.29 -11.47
C TRP A 66 2.57 7.59 -10.30
N ILE A 67 3.75 8.16 -10.54
CA ILE A 67 4.68 8.58 -9.46
C ILE A 67 3.96 9.54 -8.50
N SER A 68 3.25 10.54 -9.02
CA SER A 68 2.53 11.53 -8.22
C SER A 68 1.42 10.87 -7.36
N MET A 69 0.69 9.90 -7.93
CA MET A 69 -0.31 9.13 -7.19
C MET A 69 0.31 8.28 -6.07
N VAL A 70 1.52 7.75 -6.28
CA VAL A 70 2.25 6.99 -5.25
C VAL A 70 2.72 7.92 -4.12
N GLU A 71 3.22 9.12 -4.43
CA GLU A 71 3.59 10.10 -3.39
C GLU A 71 2.38 10.53 -2.54
N GLU A 72 1.23 10.74 -3.18
CA GLU A 72 0.00 11.09 -2.48
C GLU A 72 -0.48 9.96 -1.56
N ILE A 73 -0.50 8.72 -2.05
CA ILE A 73 -0.94 7.58 -1.23
C ILE A 73 0.04 7.30 -0.10
N GLU A 74 1.34 7.52 -0.32
CA GLU A 74 2.37 7.36 0.69
C GLU A 74 2.14 8.28 1.89
N LYS A 75 1.85 9.56 1.64
CA LYS A 75 1.52 10.53 2.68
C LYS A 75 0.28 10.08 3.48
N LYS A 76 -0.79 9.71 2.77
CA LYS A 76 -2.06 9.27 3.39
C LYS A 76 -1.88 7.98 4.20
N VAL A 77 -1.07 7.04 3.73
CA VAL A 77 -0.75 5.81 4.46
C VAL A 77 0.10 6.11 5.70
N GLY A 78 1.05 7.04 5.63
CA GLY A 78 1.82 7.49 6.78
C GLY A 78 0.94 8.05 7.90
N GLU A 79 0.05 8.99 7.56
CA GLU A 79 -0.92 9.57 8.50
C GLU A 79 -1.84 8.49 9.12
N LEU A 80 -2.29 7.53 8.31
CA LEU A 80 -3.14 6.43 8.76
C LEU A 80 -2.40 5.48 9.70
N ILE A 81 -1.13 5.17 9.42
CA ILE A 81 -0.30 4.33 10.29
C ILE A 81 -0.11 5.00 11.65
N ASP A 82 0.25 6.27 11.67
CA ASP A 82 0.46 7.02 12.91
C ASP A 82 -0.82 7.07 13.74
N HIS A 83 -1.96 7.30 13.09
CA HIS A 83 -3.26 7.33 13.75
C HIS A 83 -3.68 5.95 14.26
N GLY A 84 -3.53 4.90 13.44
CA GLY A 84 -3.90 3.53 13.78
C GLY A 84 -3.06 2.96 14.92
N SER A 85 -1.73 3.18 14.91
CA SER A 85 -0.85 2.76 15.99
C SER A 85 -1.23 3.40 17.33
N LYS A 86 -1.52 4.71 17.35
CA LYS A 86 -2.01 5.40 18.56
C LYS A 86 -3.33 4.84 19.09
N GLU A 87 -4.23 4.43 18.19
CA GLU A 87 -5.53 3.87 18.57
C GLU A 87 -5.44 2.40 19.04
N ILE A 88 -4.45 1.64 18.56
CA ILE A 88 -4.09 0.34 19.12
C ILE A 88 -3.55 0.51 20.55
N GLU A 89 -2.63 1.45 20.77
CA GLU A 89 -2.00 1.73 22.07
C GLU A 89 -2.99 2.23 23.15
N LYS A 90 -4.09 2.86 22.73
CA LYS A 90 -5.19 3.26 23.61
C LYS A 90 -5.99 2.04 24.09
N ASN A 91 -5.38 1.20 24.93
CA ASN A 91 -6.07 0.13 25.65
C ASN A 91 -7.26 0.69 26.45
N CYS A 92 -8.29 -0.13 26.61
CA CYS A 92 -9.47 0.22 27.40
C CYS A 92 -9.07 0.35 28.87
N VAL A 93 -8.92 1.59 29.33
CA VAL A 93 -8.95 1.90 30.76
C VAL A 93 -10.42 1.92 31.17
N GLU A 94 -10.79 1.07 32.12
CA GLU A 94 -12.05 1.06 32.89
C GLU A 94 -13.33 1.44 32.11
N GLY A 95 -14.02 0.44 31.53
CA GLY A 95 -15.44 0.53 31.16
C GLY A 95 -15.80 1.36 29.92
N TYR A 96 -14.87 2.04 29.26
CA TYR A 96 -15.13 2.96 28.13
C TYR A 96 -14.95 2.36 26.71
N CYS A 97 -14.96 1.03 26.54
CA CYS A 97 -14.67 0.37 25.25
C CYS A 97 -15.69 0.67 24.15
N ALA A 98 -16.98 0.81 24.48
CA ALA A 98 -18.07 0.95 23.50
C ALA A 98 -18.08 2.29 22.74
N LYS A 99 -17.28 3.30 23.13
CA LYS A 99 -17.08 4.51 22.30
C LYS A 99 -15.83 4.43 21.41
N ARG A 100 -14.86 3.58 21.78
CA ARG A 100 -13.56 3.44 21.08
C ARG A 100 -13.57 2.40 19.96
N TRP A 101 -14.44 1.39 20.02
CA TRP A 101 -14.57 0.38 18.95
C TRP A 101 -14.98 0.96 17.58
N TRP A 102 -15.85 1.98 17.53
CA TRP A 102 -16.24 2.67 16.31
C TRP A 102 -15.05 3.40 15.65
N SER A 103 -14.17 3.98 16.46
CA SER A 103 -12.92 4.60 15.99
C SER A 103 -12.02 3.54 15.35
N LYS A 104 -11.78 2.41 16.05
CA LYS A 104 -11.01 1.29 15.51
C LYS A 104 -11.60 0.76 14.20
N TYR A 105 -12.91 0.51 14.17
CA TYR A 105 -13.62 0.05 12.98
C TYR A 105 -13.42 0.96 11.76
N LYS A 106 -13.53 2.29 11.97
CA LYS A 106 -13.33 3.27 10.88
C LYS A 106 -11.90 3.23 10.34
N ILE A 107 -10.92 3.11 11.23
CA ILE A 107 -9.50 2.99 10.87
C ILE A 107 -9.23 1.69 10.11
N GLY A 108 -9.71 0.56 10.62
CA GLY A 108 -9.52 -0.72 9.95
C GLY A 108 -10.12 -0.74 8.54
N LYS A 109 -11.30 -0.15 8.35
CA LYS A 109 -11.88 0.04 7.00
C LYS A 109 -11.00 0.89 6.10
N GLU A 110 -10.45 1.96 6.63
CA GLU A 110 -9.55 2.82 5.87
C GLU A 110 -8.27 2.08 5.49
N ILE A 111 -7.70 1.26 6.38
CA ILE A 111 -6.52 0.43 6.12
C ILE A 111 -6.80 -0.54 4.97
N GLU A 112 -7.92 -1.26 4.99
CA GLU A 112 -8.29 -2.16 3.89
C GLU A 112 -8.46 -1.43 2.55
N SER A 113 -9.10 -0.25 2.58
CA SER A 113 -9.24 0.59 1.37
C SER A 113 -7.87 1.02 0.82
N LYS A 114 -6.94 1.44 1.69
CA LYS A 114 -5.56 1.78 1.28
C LYS A 114 -4.80 0.57 0.78
N LEU A 115 -4.99 -0.60 1.37
CA LEU A 115 -4.37 -1.85 0.94
C LEU A 115 -4.74 -2.21 -0.50
N ILE A 116 -6.01 -2.06 -0.87
CA ILE A 116 -6.48 -2.27 -2.25
C ILE A 116 -5.79 -1.26 -3.17
N ARG A 117 -5.84 0.04 -2.83
CA ARG A 117 -5.24 1.09 -3.66
C ARG A 117 -3.73 0.92 -3.86
N VAL A 118 -2.98 0.57 -2.80
CA VAL A 118 -1.54 0.28 -2.88
C VAL A 118 -1.29 -0.97 -3.75
N GLY A 119 -2.17 -1.98 -3.66
CA GLY A 119 -2.12 -3.16 -4.51
C GLY A 119 -2.31 -2.83 -5.99
N ASP A 120 -3.26 -1.97 -6.32
CA ASP A 120 -3.52 -1.55 -7.71
C ASP A 120 -2.37 -0.71 -8.26
N LEU A 121 -1.91 0.29 -7.52
CA LEU A 121 -0.75 1.10 -7.92
C LEU A 121 0.51 0.26 -8.13
N ARG A 122 0.70 -0.82 -7.35
CA ARG A 122 1.81 -1.75 -7.57
C ARG A 122 1.68 -2.48 -8.90
N LYS A 123 0.48 -2.94 -9.27
CA LYS A 123 0.25 -3.60 -10.57
C LYS A 123 0.51 -2.63 -11.72
N ASP A 124 0.02 -1.40 -11.59
CA ASP A 124 0.25 -0.34 -12.57
C ASP A 124 1.74 -0.06 -12.74
N GLY A 125 2.48 0.05 -11.63
CA GLY A 125 3.92 0.23 -11.68
C GLY A 125 4.64 -0.94 -12.38
N ILE A 126 4.18 -2.19 -12.20
CA ILE A 126 4.81 -3.35 -12.87
C ILE A 126 4.60 -3.25 -14.37
N TYR A 127 3.38 -2.89 -14.78
CA TYR A 127 3.03 -2.65 -16.17
C TYR A 127 3.89 -1.54 -16.78
N TYR A 128 4.01 -0.38 -16.12
CA TYR A 128 4.82 0.73 -16.62
C TYR A 128 6.32 0.40 -16.67
N SER A 129 6.85 -0.32 -15.68
CA SER A 129 8.24 -0.78 -15.72
C SER A 129 8.51 -1.68 -16.93
N GLN A 130 7.60 -2.60 -17.25
CA GLN A 130 7.70 -3.45 -18.43
C GLN A 130 7.61 -2.62 -19.73
N LEU A 131 6.71 -1.66 -19.80
CA LEU A 131 6.57 -0.76 -20.95
C LEU A 131 7.87 0.02 -21.21
N MET A 132 8.49 0.54 -20.16
CA MET A 132 9.76 1.28 -20.26
C MET A 132 10.94 0.39 -20.72
N LEU A 133 10.97 -0.88 -20.32
CA LEU A 133 11.98 -1.84 -20.80
C LEU A 133 11.79 -2.14 -22.30
N ASN A 134 10.54 -2.29 -22.75
CA ASN A 134 10.23 -2.53 -24.16
C ASN A 134 10.62 -1.33 -25.03
N ASP A 135 10.32 -0.10 -24.60
CA ASP A 135 10.70 1.12 -25.32
C ASP A 135 12.23 1.25 -25.47
N ARG A 136 12.99 0.87 -24.43
CA ARG A 136 14.46 0.82 -24.47
C ARG A 136 14.98 -0.25 -25.43
N PHE A 137 14.40 -1.44 -25.40
CA PHE A 137 14.79 -2.54 -26.27
C PHE A 137 14.59 -2.17 -27.75
N LEU A 138 13.39 -1.67 -28.10
CA LEU A 138 13.06 -1.22 -29.45
C LEU A 138 13.98 -0.09 -29.93
N SER A 139 14.29 0.87 -29.04
CA SER A 139 15.24 1.94 -29.36
C SER A 139 16.65 1.40 -29.67
N SER A 140 17.13 0.41 -28.91
CA SER A 140 18.45 -0.19 -29.12
C SER A 140 18.55 -1.00 -30.41
N GLU A 141 17.46 -1.65 -30.82
CA GLU A 141 17.40 -2.48 -32.02
C GLU A 141 17.32 -1.61 -33.29
N SER A 142 16.58 -0.50 -33.22
CA SER A 142 16.54 0.51 -34.28
C SER A 142 17.93 1.13 -34.54
N ILE A 143 18.71 1.40 -33.49
CA ILE A 143 20.08 1.92 -33.62
C ILE A 143 21.01 0.90 -34.31
N LYS A 144 20.87 -0.40 -34.03
CA LYS A 144 21.67 -1.45 -34.68
C LYS A 144 21.31 -1.66 -36.16
N GLY A 145 20.04 -1.47 -36.52
CA GLY A 145 19.57 -1.53 -37.91
C GLY A 145 20.03 -0.35 -38.77
N LEU A 146 20.40 0.77 -38.14
CA LEU A 146 20.97 1.94 -38.80
C LEU A 146 22.49 1.87 -38.98
N ASP A 147 23.18 0.84 -38.48
CA ASP A 147 24.61 0.66 -38.75
C ASP A 147 24.83 0.41 -40.25
N PRO A 148 25.52 1.31 -40.98
CA PRO A 148 25.76 1.15 -42.41
C PRO A 148 26.56 -0.11 -42.76
N ARG A 149 27.18 -0.78 -41.78
CA ARG A 149 27.86 -2.08 -41.97
C ARG A 149 26.92 -3.29 -42.03
N ASN A 150 25.65 -3.14 -41.64
CA ASN A 150 24.64 -4.20 -41.69
C ASN A 150 23.77 -4.18 -42.97
N ARG A 151 23.96 -3.22 -43.87
CA ARG A 151 23.39 -3.30 -45.22
C ARG A 151 24.24 -4.28 -46.03
N GLY A 152 23.73 -5.49 -46.21
CA GLY A 152 24.31 -6.47 -47.12
C GLY A 152 24.40 -5.93 -48.56
N PRO A 153 25.27 -6.53 -49.39
CA PRO A 153 25.52 -6.10 -50.77
C PRO A 153 24.28 -6.10 -51.66
#